data_AF-A0A7K0LJ01-F1
#
_entry.id   AF-A0A7K0LJ01-F1
#
_cell.length_a   1.000
_cell.length_b   1.000
_cell.length_c   1.000
_cell.angle_alpha   90.00
_cell.angle_beta   90.00
_cell.angle_gamma   90.00
#
_symmetry.space_group_name_H-M   'P 1'
#
loop_
_entity.id
_entity.type
_entity.pdbx_description
1 polymer ?
#
loop_
_entity_poly.entity_id
_entity_poly.type
_entity_poly.pdbx_seq_one_letter_code
_entity_poly.pdbx_strand_id
1 'polypeptide(L)'
;MIRRKLLRAAIFLAGFGFIAGSTLFAFAWFTVSIPDPNAYVNSQSTIIQYSNGQEIGRIGSQNREILPLAKIPLNLRNAVMAAEDRNF
;
A
#
# COMPACT_ATOMS: atom_id res chain seq x y z
N MET A 1 11.83 53.56 -16.02
CA MET A 1 10.48 53.02 -16.35
C MET A 1 10.46 51.49 -16.52
N ILE A 2 11.42 50.90 -17.25
CA ILE A 2 11.50 49.45 -17.57
C ILE A 2 11.63 48.53 -16.35
N ARG A 3 12.50 48.84 -15.37
CA ARG A 3 12.70 48.01 -14.17
C ARG A 3 11.40 47.78 -13.37
N ARG A 4 10.54 48.80 -13.27
CA ARG A 4 9.24 48.72 -12.60
C ARG A 4 8.24 47.83 -13.35
N LYS A 5 8.30 47.81 -14.69
CA LYS A 5 7.48 46.91 -15.51
C LYS A 5 7.95 45.46 -15.37
N LEU A 6 9.26 45.22 -15.35
CA LEU A 6 9.85 43.89 -15.14
C LEU A 6 9.52 43.31 -13.77
N LEU A 7 9.65 44.11 -12.70
CA LEU A 7 9.28 43.66 -11.34
C LEU A 7 7.80 43.29 -11.24
N ARG A 8 6.90 44.08 -11.83
CA ARG A 8 5.46 43.77 -11.86
C ARG A 8 5.16 42.48 -12.63
N ALA A 9 5.82 42.27 -13.77
CA ALA A 9 5.68 41.04 -14.55
C ALA A 9 6.19 39.82 -13.77
N ALA A 10 7.32 39.95 -13.06
CA ALA A 10 7.87 38.89 -12.23
C ALA A 10 6.92 38.52 -11.08
N ILE A 11 6.36 39.51 -10.38
CA ILE A 11 5.37 39.28 -9.30
C ILE A 11 4.12 38.59 -9.85
N PHE A 12 3.63 39.03 -11.02
CA PHE A 12 2.45 38.43 -11.63
C PHE A 12 2.70 36.96 -12.04
N LEU A 13 3.85 36.69 -12.67
CA LEU A 13 4.25 35.33 -13.03
C LEU A 13 4.44 34.44 -11.81
N ALA A 14 5.04 34.96 -10.73
CA ALA A 14 5.22 34.21 -9.48
C ALA A 14 3.86 33.90 -8.83
N GLY A 15 2.95 34.89 -8.75
CA GLY A 15 1.61 34.69 -8.20
C GLY A 15 0.79 33.70 -9.03
N PHE A 16 0.83 33.83 -10.36
CA PHE A 16 0.18 32.88 -11.26
C PHE A 16 0.75 31.47 -11.12
N GLY A 17 2.08 31.34 -11.08
CA GLY A 17 2.75 30.05 -10.90
C GLY A 17 2.41 29.40 -9.56
N PHE A 18 2.32 30.17 -8.49
CA PHE A 18 1.88 29.68 -7.19
C PHE A 18 0.44 29.17 -7.24
N ILE A 19 -0.49 29.96 -7.78
CA ILE A 19 -1.90 29.56 -7.90
C ILE A 19 -2.02 28.29 -8.75
N ALA A 20 -1.36 28.25 -9.92
CA ALA A 20 -1.38 27.09 -10.80
C ALA A 20 -0.81 25.85 -10.10
N GLY A 21 0.33 25.99 -9.42
CA GLY A 21 0.99 24.90 -8.69
C GLY A 21 0.15 24.38 -7.53
N SER A 22 -0.40 25.25 -6.69
CA SER A 22 -1.29 24.87 -5.59
C SER A 22 -2.57 24.20 -6.09
N THR A 23 -3.12 24.67 -7.21
CA THR A 23 -4.31 24.06 -7.82
C THR A 23 -4.01 22.64 -8.32
N LEU A 24 -2.89 22.45 -9.02
CA LEU A 24 -2.43 21.14 -9.47
C LEU A 24 -2.18 20.18 -8.31
N PHE A 25 -1.53 20.67 -7.25
CA PHE A 25 -1.29 19.88 -6.05
C PHE A 25 -2.59 19.46 -5.36
N ALA A 26 -3.51 20.40 -5.15
CA ALA A 26 -4.80 20.11 -4.54
C ALA A 26 -5.62 19.12 -5.38
N PHE A 27 -5.65 19.31 -6.70
CA PHE A 27 -6.30 18.38 -7.62
C PHE A 27 -5.74 16.97 -7.45
N ALA A 28 -4.42 16.80 -7.54
CA ALA A 28 -3.77 15.50 -7.36
C ALA A 28 -4.08 14.89 -5.99
N TRP A 29 -4.01 15.68 -4.91
CA TRP A 29 -4.30 15.21 -3.55
C TRP A 29 -5.71 14.62 -3.40
N PHE A 30 -6.71 15.23 -4.05
CA PHE A 30 -8.10 14.76 -3.98
C PHE A 30 -8.47 13.71 -5.02
N THR A 31 -7.70 13.56 -6.10
CA THR A 31 -8.01 12.60 -7.18
C THR A 31 -7.16 11.34 -7.14
N VAL A 32 -6.02 11.35 -6.45
CA VAL A 32 -5.21 10.15 -6.25
C VAL A 32 -6.01 9.17 -5.39
N SER A 33 -6.34 8.02 -5.97
CA SER A 33 -6.99 6.95 -5.24
C SER A 33 -6.00 6.29 -4.28
N ILE A 34 -6.45 6.05 -3.06
CA ILE A 34 -5.74 5.19 -2.12
C ILE A 34 -5.96 3.74 -2.59
N PRO A 35 -4.90 2.96 -2.87
CA PRO A 35 -5.06 1.55 -3.21
C PRO A 35 -5.80 0.82 -2.09
N ASP A 36 -6.71 -0.09 -2.44
CA ASP A 36 -7.38 -0.91 -1.43
C ASP A 36 -6.34 -1.79 -0.72
N PRO A 37 -6.10 -1.61 0.59
CA PRO A 37 -5.15 -2.43 1.32
C PRO A 37 -5.56 -3.91 1.33
N ASN A 38 -6.86 -4.18 1.12
CA ASN A 38 -7.40 -5.53 1.05
C ASN A 38 -7.38 -6.16 -0.34
N ALA A 39 -6.90 -5.45 -1.37
CA ALA A 39 -6.82 -5.98 -2.74
C ALA A 39 -6.02 -7.29 -2.83
N TYR A 40 -5.11 -7.54 -1.87
CA TYR A 40 -4.29 -8.75 -1.78
C TYR A 40 -4.67 -9.67 -0.60
N VAL A 41 -5.62 -9.26 0.24
CA VAL A 41 -5.90 -9.95 1.52
C VAL A 41 -6.59 -11.30 1.30
N ASN A 42 -7.09 -11.59 0.10
CA ASN A 42 -7.60 -12.91 -0.27
C ASN A 42 -6.75 -13.65 -1.32
N SER A 43 -5.57 -13.13 -1.69
CA SER A 43 -4.68 -13.83 -2.62
C SER A 43 -4.10 -15.08 -1.95
N GLN A 44 -4.63 -16.24 -2.31
CA GLN A 44 -4.16 -17.55 -1.87
C GLN A 44 -3.74 -18.40 -3.08
N SER A 45 -2.85 -19.35 -2.85
CA SER A 45 -2.58 -20.40 -3.84
C SER A 45 -3.64 -21.50 -3.75
N THR A 46 -4.18 -21.92 -4.88
CA THR A 46 -4.90 -23.20 -5.01
C THR A 46 -3.89 -24.34 -4.94
N ILE A 47 -4.05 -25.24 -3.96
CA ILE A 47 -3.17 -26.41 -3.79
C ILE A 47 -3.83 -27.63 -4.43
N ILE A 48 -3.15 -28.24 -5.39
CA ILE A 48 -3.57 -29.49 -6.03
C ILE A 48 -2.90 -30.64 -5.28
N GLN A 49 -3.69 -31.60 -4.80
CA GLN A 49 -3.20 -32.70 -3.95
C GLN A 49 -3.68 -34.06 -4.48
N TYR A 50 -2.87 -35.10 -4.27
CA TYR A 50 -3.29 -36.48 -4.40
C TYR A 50 -4.31 -36.86 -3.31
N SER A 51 -5.00 -38.00 -3.46
CA SER A 51 -5.99 -38.48 -2.48
C SER A 51 -5.43 -38.77 -1.10
N ASN A 52 -4.12 -38.99 -0.99
CA ASN A 52 -3.40 -39.15 0.28
C ASN A 52 -2.96 -37.81 0.91
N GLY A 53 -3.29 -36.67 0.30
CA GLY A 53 -2.91 -35.33 0.75
C GLY A 53 -1.53 -34.86 0.30
N GLN A 54 -0.76 -35.66 -0.46
CA GLN A 54 0.53 -35.22 -0.99
C GLN A 54 0.32 -34.15 -2.07
N GLU A 55 1.06 -33.04 -1.94
CA GLU A 55 0.96 -31.92 -2.87
C GLU A 55 1.56 -32.25 -4.25
N ILE A 56 0.79 -31.96 -5.29
CA ILE A 56 1.19 -32.06 -6.71
C ILE A 56 1.76 -30.72 -7.17
N GLY A 57 1.13 -29.62 -6.77
CA GLY A 57 1.57 -28.28 -7.11
C GLY A 57 0.60 -27.20 -6.64
N ARG A 58 1.00 -25.94 -6.87
CA ARG A 58 0.25 -24.74 -6.48
C ARG A 58 0.01 -23.84 -7.67
N ILE A 59 -1.20 -23.27 -7.74
CA ILE A 59 -1.59 -22.26 -8.73
C ILE A 59 -1.99 -20.99 -7.99
N GLY A 60 -1.31 -19.87 -8.27
CA GLY A 60 -1.62 -18.58 -7.66
C GLY A 60 -0.45 -17.62 -7.78
N SER A 61 -0.72 -16.32 -7.70
CA SER A 61 0.32 -15.28 -7.76
C SER A 61 1.15 -15.20 -6.49
N GLN A 62 0.70 -15.82 -5.40
CA GLN A 62 1.31 -15.75 -4.07
C GLN A 62 1.40 -17.15 -3.47
N ASN A 63 2.49 -17.43 -2.76
CA ASN A 63 2.63 -18.65 -1.96
C ASN A 63 2.04 -18.43 -0.56
N ARG A 64 0.70 -18.44 -0.47
CA ARG A 64 -0.02 -18.15 0.78
C ARG A 64 -1.15 -19.15 1.03
N GLU A 65 -1.22 -19.64 2.26
CA GLU A 65 -2.27 -20.53 2.76
C GLU A 65 -2.88 -19.93 4.04
N ILE A 66 -4.20 -19.94 4.15
CA ILE A 66 -4.92 -19.51 5.36
C ILE A 66 -5.14 -20.75 6.20
N LEU A 67 -4.58 -20.74 7.41
CA LEU A 67 -4.76 -21.79 8.38
C LEU A 67 -5.58 -21.26 9.57
N PRO A 68 -6.55 -22.03 10.09
CA PRO A 68 -7.23 -21.67 11.33
C PRO A 68 -6.21 -21.64 12.47
N LEU A 69 -6.36 -20.71 13.40
CA LEU A 69 -5.41 -20.50 14.50
C LEU A 69 -5.12 -21.81 15.25
N ALA A 70 -6.13 -22.66 15.44
CA ALA A 70 -6.02 -23.97 16.09
C ALA A 70 -4.94 -24.91 15.48
N LYS A 71 -4.62 -24.78 14.19
CA LYS A 71 -3.56 -25.57 13.53
C LYS A 71 -2.14 -25.04 13.78
N ILE A 72 -2.00 -23.84 14.33
CA ILE A 72 -0.71 -23.22 14.62
C ILE A 72 -0.25 -23.70 16.01
N PRO A 73 0.97 -24.25 16.17
CA PRO A 73 1.50 -24.67 17.47
C PRO A 73 1.53 -23.53 18.50
N LEU A 74 1.21 -23.82 19.77
CA LEU A 74 1.10 -22.80 20.81
C LEU A 74 2.42 -22.06 21.05
N ASN A 75 3.55 -22.78 21.01
CA ASN A 75 4.88 -22.19 21.12
C ASN A 75 5.17 -21.18 20.00
N LEU A 76 4.74 -21.46 18.76
CA LEU A 76 4.91 -20.53 17.64
C LEU A 76 4.03 -19.28 17.81
N ARG A 77 2.79 -19.43 18.28
CA ARG A 77 1.90 -18.28 18.57
C ARG A 77 2.54 -17.36 19.61
N ASN A 78 3.02 -17.94 20.71
CA ASN A 78 3.66 -17.18 21.80
C ASN A 78 4.96 -16.51 21.32
N ALA A 79 5.75 -17.17 20.48
CA ALA A 79 6.97 -16.59 19.93
C ALA A 79 6.70 -15.35 19.06
N VAL A 80 5.67 -15.41 18.21
CA VAL A 80 5.26 -14.26 17.39
C VAL A 80 4.70 -13.14 18.28
N MET A 81 3.87 -13.46 19.27
CA MET A 81 3.36 -12.43 20.18
C MET A 81 4.47 -11.76 20.98
N ALA A 82 5.45 -12.51 21.49
CA ALA A 82 6.60 -11.92 22.18
C ALA A 82 7.50 -11.07 21.27
N ALA A 83 7.50 -11.31 19.95
CA ALA A 83 8.26 -10.52 19.00
C ALA A 83 7.56 -9.21 18.60
N GLU A 84 6.23 -9.24 18.48
CA GLU A 84 5.43 -8.11 17.96
C GLU A 84 4.81 -7.26 19.08
N ASP A 85 4.46 -7.87 20.21
CA ASP A 85 3.90 -7.17 21.37
C ASP A 85 5.03 -6.78 22.34
N ARG A 86 5.24 -5.47 22.49
CA ARG A 86 6.24 -4.92 23.43
C ARG A 86 5.94 -5.20 24.90
N ASN A 87 4.68 -5.49 25.24
CA ASN A 87 4.23 -5.64 26.63
C ASN A 87 3.93 -7.10 27.00
N PHE A 88 4.43 -8.06 26.21
CA PHE A 88 4.18 -9.47 26.45
C PHE A 88 4.67 -9.94 27.82
#